data_AF-P84037-F1
#
_entry.id   AF-P84037-F1
#
_cell.length_a   1.000
_cell.length_b   1.000
_cell.length_c   1.000
_cell.angle_alpha   90.00
_cell.angle_beta   90.00
_cell.angle_gamma   90.00
#
_symmetry.space_group_name_H-M   'P 1'
#
loop_
_entity.id
_entity.type
_entity.pdbx_description
1 polymer ?
#
loop_
_entity_poly.entity_id
_entity_poly.type
_entity_poly.pdbx_seq_one_letter_code
_entity_poly.pdbx_strand_id
1 'polypeptide(L)' 'ALNCASGWSGGYDQHCYKVFDIPPSWAADEKFCKQQTSGGHLV' A
#
# COMPACT_ATOMS: atom_id res chain seq x y z
N ALA A 1 -9.85 8.49 -13.82
CA ALA A 1 -9.64 7.40 -12.84
C ALA A 1 -8.14 7.19 -12.68
N LEU A 2 -7.65 7.04 -11.46
CA LEU A 2 -6.24 6.76 -11.21
C LEU A 2 -5.95 5.31 -11.64
N ASN A 3 -4.93 5.09 -12.49
CA ASN A 3 -4.52 3.75 -12.88
C ASN A 3 -3.60 3.18 -11.78
N CYS A 4 -4.17 2.38 -10.90
CA CYS A 4 -3.41 1.62 -9.91
C CYS A 4 -2.78 0.37 -10.54
N ALA A 5 -1.62 -0.04 -10.02
CA ALA A 5 -0.98 -1.28 -10.44
C ALA A 5 -1.87 -2.50 -10.14
N SER A 6 -1.66 -3.59 -10.88
CA SER A 6 -2.45 -4.82 -10.71
C SER A 6 -2.40 -5.32 -9.26
N GLY A 7 -3.57 -5.69 -8.73
CA GLY A 7 -3.74 -6.14 -7.34
C GLY A 7 -3.76 -5.04 -6.28
N TRP A 8 -3.69 -3.76 -6.67
CA TRP A 8 -4.07 -2.63 -5.82
C TRP A 8 -5.52 -2.27 -6.10
N SER A 9 -6.25 -1.90 -5.06
CA SER A 9 -7.61 -1.39 -5.17
C SER A 9 -7.64 -0.10 -5.98
N GLY A 10 -8.65 0.02 -6.83
CA GLY A 10 -8.86 1.17 -7.71
C GLY A 10 -8.85 2.48 -6.93
N GLY A 11 -8.19 3.50 -7.50
CA GLY A 11 -7.76 4.64 -6.72
C GLY A 11 -8.92 5.38 -6.04
N TYR A 12 -8.83 5.55 -4.73
CA TYR A 12 -9.74 6.36 -3.92
C TYR A 12 -9.03 7.66 -3.56
N ASP A 13 -9.69 8.80 -3.81
CA ASP A 13 -9.14 10.15 -3.61
C ASP A 13 -7.68 10.33 -4.06
N GLN A 14 -7.36 9.81 -5.24
CA GLN A 14 -6.02 9.89 -5.86
C GLN A 14 -4.93 8.98 -5.24
N HIS A 15 -5.31 8.02 -4.41
CA HIS A 15 -4.39 7.03 -3.82
C HIS A 15 -4.78 5.59 -4.15
N CYS A 16 -3.80 4.70 -4.21
CA CYS A 16 -3.99 3.25 -4.38
C CYS A 16 -3.79 2.54 -3.05
N TYR A 17 -4.61 1.52 -2.77
CA TYR A 17 -4.59 0.79 -1.51
C TYR A 17 -4.43 -0.71 -1.74
N LYS A 18 -3.78 -1.40 -0.81
CA LYS A 18 -3.66 -2.86 -0.83
C LYS A 18 -3.59 -3.40 0.58
N VAL A 19 -4.40 -4.41 0.86
CA VAL A 19 -4.40 -5.12 2.14
C VAL A 19 -3.38 -6.26 2.04
N PHE A 20 -2.58 -6.42 3.08
CA PHE A 20 -1.63 -7.51 3.23
C PHE A 20 -1.94 -8.26 4.52
N ASP A 21 -2.18 -9.57 4.44
CA ASP A 21 -2.31 -10.44 5.61
C ASP A 21 -0.91 -10.88 6.06
N ILE A 22 -0.21 -10.00 6.78
CA ILE A 22 1.08 -10.29 7.38
C ILE A 22 1.03 -9.86 8.85
N PRO A 23 1.37 -10.73 9.81
CA PRO A 23 1.72 -10.29 11.16
C PRO A 23 3.25 -10.13 11.28
N PRO A 24 3.83 -9.30 12.18
CA PRO A 24 3.28 -8.18 12.96
C PRO A 24 4.24 -6.95 13.10
N SER A 25 3.76 -5.95 13.85
CA SER A 25 4.37 -4.69 14.31
C SER A 25 4.42 -3.54 13.30
N TRP A 26 3.92 -2.39 13.74
CA TRP A 26 3.82 -1.18 12.91
C TRP A 26 5.12 -0.81 12.19
N ALA A 27 6.28 -0.97 12.86
CA ALA A 27 7.57 -0.65 12.24
C ALA A 27 7.96 -1.59 11.09
N ALA A 28 7.61 -2.88 11.20
CA ALA A 28 7.82 -3.84 10.11
C ALA A 28 6.85 -3.56 8.96
N ASP A 29 5.58 -3.29 9.28
CA ASP A 29 4.52 -3.01 8.32
C ASP A 29 4.82 -1.73 7.51
N GLU A 30 5.22 -0.65 8.17
CA GLU A 30 5.57 0.62 7.52
C GLU A 30 6.81 0.47 6.63
N LYS A 31 7.82 -0.28 7.08
CA LYS A 31 9.00 -0.59 6.27
C LYS A 31 8.60 -1.42 5.04
N PHE A 32 7.68 -2.37 5.19
CA PHE A 32 7.19 -3.19 4.10
C PHE A 32 6.41 -2.35 3.07
N CYS A 33 5.52 -1.44 3.50
CA CYS A 33 4.77 -0.55 2.61
C CYS A 33 5.70 0.32 1.74
N LYS A 34 6.77 0.86 2.32
CA LYS A 34 7.81 1.63 1.58
C LYS A 34 8.56 0.83 0.54
N GLN A 35 8.63 -0.50 0.68
CA GLN A 35 9.28 -1.39 -0.29
C GLN A 35 8.38 -1.76 -1.47
N GLN A 36 7.06 -1.62 -1.34
CA GLN A 36 6.13 -2.00 -2.41
C GLN A 36 6.13 -1.02 -3.58
N THR A 37 6.28 0.28 -3.31
CA THR A 37 6.27 1.34 -4.31
C THR A 37 6.90 2.62 -3.78
N SER A 38 7.38 3.49 -4.67
CA SER A 38 7.82 4.83 -4.29
C SER A 38 6.65 5.60 -3.68
N GLY A 39 6.83 6.12 -2.46
CA GLY A 39 5.77 6.81 -1.70
C GLY A 39 4.75 5.88 -1.02
N GLY A 40 4.98 4.56 -0.99
CA GLY A 40 4.13 3.62 -0.25
C GLY A 40 4.30 3.77 1.26
N HIS A 41 3.18 3.80 1.99
CA HIS A 41 3.13 3.93 3.45
C HIS A 41 1.92 3.15 4.01
N LEU A 42 1.97 2.86 5.31
CA LEU A 42 0.80 2.41 6.06
C LEU A 42 -0.28 3.52 6.05
N VAL A 43 -1.55 3.13 5.92
CA VAL A 43 -2.72 4.04 5.95
C VAL A 43 -3.03 4.51 7.36
#